data_AF-A0A3S0MPH3-F1
#
_entry.id   AF-A0A3S0MPH3-F1
#
_cell.length_a   1.000
_cell.length_b   1.000
_cell.length_c   1.000
_cell.angle_alpha   90.00
_cell.angle_beta   90.00
_cell.angle_gamma   90.00
#
_symmetry.space_group_name_H-M   'P 1'
#
loop_
_entity.id
_entity.type
_entity.pdbx_description
1 polymer ?
#
loop_
_entity_poly.entity_id
_entity_poly.type
_entity_poly.pdbx_seq_one_letter_code
_entity_poly.pdbx_strand_id
1 'polypeptide(L)'
;MPSKAFQIFHSYSSPEVSSIIDIFEERNSRRGRNKDYALLYGNLMLLVSAWEVYCEEVSREAIGKLVESSKVSFDHLPASLQRRIIMYAYPLNLSHQDPLATKIAKLPGSGWKALLKEMLDDYLHDFNTPKFSRGKGKNLKELLGFYLGIDVVTELDAVIREIDCAKGIDRLISIRGAIAHKGMPDEQDRFSSAEMRQYLNRVLKVSAAIEYLVHREFRSVYGLTPWNIIVVPDF
;
A
#
# COMPACT_ATOMS: atom_id res chain seq x y z
N MET A 1 -1.75 11.93 14.91
CA MET A 1 -1.31 10.55 14.80
C MET A 1 -1.31 10.14 13.34
N PRO A 2 -0.30 9.38 12.89
CA PRO A 2 -0.29 8.74 11.57
C PRO A 2 -1.44 7.73 11.44
N SER A 3 -1.62 7.11 10.26
CA SER A 3 -2.64 6.07 10.06
C SER A 3 -2.52 4.95 11.09
N LYS A 4 -3.64 4.28 11.38
CA LYS A 4 -3.62 3.10 12.26
C LYS A 4 -2.81 1.98 11.59
N ALA A 5 -2.90 1.84 10.27
CA ALA A 5 -2.08 0.95 9.46
C ALA A 5 -0.58 1.14 9.72
N PHE A 6 -0.08 2.39 9.65
CA PHE A 6 1.32 2.70 9.91
C PHE A 6 1.71 2.42 11.36
N GLN A 7 0.84 2.76 12.32
CA GLN A 7 1.10 2.49 13.74
C GLN A 7 1.24 0.98 14.01
N ILE A 8 0.39 0.16 13.40
CA ILE A 8 0.46 -1.30 13.49
C ILE A 8 1.79 -1.79 12.92
N PHE A 9 2.11 -1.38 11.69
CA PHE A 9 3.34 -1.78 11.02
C PHE A 9 4.60 -1.36 11.81
N HIS A 10 4.69 -0.09 12.20
CA HIS A 10 5.84 0.47 12.88
C HIS A 10 6.00 -0.05 14.31
N SER A 11 4.91 -0.18 15.07
CA SER A 11 4.98 -0.47 16.51
C SER A 11 4.94 -1.96 16.85
N TYR A 12 4.46 -2.80 15.93
CA TYR A 12 4.32 -4.24 16.16
C TYR A 12 5.10 -5.05 15.13
N SER A 13 4.76 -4.93 13.83
CA SER A 13 5.34 -5.80 12.81
C SER A 13 6.85 -5.57 12.61
N SER A 14 7.29 -4.31 12.56
CA SER A 14 8.71 -3.97 12.37
C SER A 14 9.61 -4.47 13.52
N PRO A 15 9.26 -4.25 14.81
CA PRO A 15 10.00 -4.84 15.92
C PRO A 15 10.06 -6.37 15.89
N GLU A 16 8.96 -7.05 15.53
CA GLU A 16 8.94 -8.50 15.39
C GLU A 16 9.88 -8.98 14.28
N VAL A 17 9.82 -8.35 13.11
CA VAL A 17 10.73 -8.65 12.00
C VAL A 17 12.18 -8.46 12.43
N SER A 18 12.50 -7.35 13.11
CA SER A 18 13.86 -7.10 13.61
C SER A 18 14.31 -8.15 14.62
N SER A 19 13.44 -8.53 15.57
CA SER A 19 13.75 -9.54 16.58
C SER A 19 14.08 -10.89 15.97
N ILE A 20 13.40 -11.31 14.90
CA ILE A 20 13.70 -12.57 14.21
C ILE A 20 15.06 -12.50 13.51
N ILE A 21 15.46 -11.33 12.98
CA ILE A 21 16.81 -11.13 12.41
C ILE A 21 17.86 -11.30 13.51
N ASP A 22 17.64 -10.68 14.66
CA ASP A 22 18.57 -10.76 15.80
C ASP A 22 18.75 -12.22 16.28
N ILE A 23 17.65 -12.98 16.39
CA ILE A 23 17.67 -14.40 16.75
C ILE A 23 18.44 -15.22 15.71
N PHE A 24 18.27 -14.94 14.41
CA PHE A 24 19.01 -15.61 13.36
C PHE A 24 20.52 -15.34 13.49
N GLU A 25 20.92 -14.10 13.72
CA GLU A 25 22.33 -13.72 13.89
C GLU A 25 22.94 -14.36 15.13
N GLU A 26 22.23 -14.38 16.26
CA GLU A 26 22.67 -15.03 17.49
C GLU A 26 22.94 -16.53 17.26
N ARG A 27 22.01 -17.24 16.62
CA ARG A 27 22.12 -18.69 16.38
C ARG A 27 23.21 -19.05 15.38
N ASN A 28 23.51 -18.15 14.43
CA ASN A 28 24.51 -18.37 13.39
C ASN A 28 25.84 -17.65 13.67
N SER A 29 26.03 -17.12 14.88
CA SER A 29 27.27 -16.44 15.33
C SER A 29 28.47 -17.40 15.51
N ARG A 30 28.22 -18.71 15.59
CA ARG A 30 29.26 -19.74 15.80
C ARG A 30 29.86 -20.21 14.48
N ARG A 31 31.16 -20.54 14.48
CA ARG A 31 31.85 -21.13 13.31
C ARG A 31 31.13 -22.43 12.87
N GLY A 32 30.66 -22.45 11.62
CA GLY A 32 30.00 -23.61 11.03
C GLY A 32 29.13 -23.21 9.84
N ARG A 33 28.50 -24.20 9.19
CA ARG A 33 27.49 -23.94 8.15
C ARG A 33 26.24 -23.38 8.82
N ASN A 34 25.73 -22.25 8.33
CA ASN A 34 24.44 -21.69 8.76
C ASN A 34 23.32 -22.71 8.48
N LYS A 35 22.51 -23.02 9.49
CA LYS A 35 21.47 -24.07 9.38
C LYS A 35 20.04 -23.52 9.46
N ASP A 36 19.87 -22.30 9.95
CA ASP A 36 18.54 -21.79 10.33
C ASP A 36 17.97 -20.76 9.34
N TYR A 37 18.25 -20.90 8.04
CA TYR A 37 17.72 -20.02 6.99
C TYR A 37 16.18 -20.00 6.91
N ALA A 38 15.52 -21.04 7.43
CA ALA A 38 14.08 -21.05 7.60
C ALA A 38 13.57 -19.85 8.42
N LEU A 39 14.36 -19.34 9.38
CA LEU A 39 14.03 -18.13 10.14
C LEU A 39 13.99 -16.91 9.22
N LEU A 40 14.99 -16.73 8.36
CA LEU A 40 15.02 -15.60 7.41
C LEU A 40 13.89 -15.70 6.38
N TYR A 41 13.57 -16.89 5.89
CA TYR A 41 12.48 -17.09 4.94
C TYR A 41 11.12 -16.80 5.58
N GLY A 42 10.87 -17.32 6.79
CA GLY A 42 9.66 -16.98 7.55
C GLY A 42 9.56 -15.49 7.85
N ASN A 43 10.69 -14.85 8.17
CA ASN A 43 10.74 -13.42 8.42
C ASN A 43 10.41 -12.58 7.19
N LEU A 44 10.89 -13.01 6.01
CA LEU A 44 10.54 -12.39 4.74
C LEU A 44 9.03 -12.49 4.47
N MET A 45 8.43 -13.65 4.72
CA MET A 45 6.98 -13.82 4.60
C MET A 45 6.22 -12.87 5.52
N LEU A 46 6.64 -12.76 6.78
CA LEU A 46 6.06 -11.83 7.76
C LEU A 46 6.14 -10.38 7.29
N LEU A 47 7.31 -9.93 6.82
CA LEU A 47 7.51 -8.57 6.32
C LEU A 47 6.61 -8.27 5.11
N VAL A 48 6.52 -9.20 4.16
CA VAL A 48 5.67 -9.02 2.96
C VAL A 48 4.19 -8.96 3.34
N SER A 49 3.73 -9.84 4.23
CA SER A 49 2.33 -9.79 4.71
C SER A 49 2.04 -8.50 5.47
N ALA A 50 2.97 -8.02 6.30
CA ALA A 50 2.80 -6.75 7.00
C ALA A 50 2.76 -5.55 6.02
N TRP A 51 3.55 -5.59 4.95
CA TRP A 51 3.53 -4.60 3.87
C TRP A 51 2.21 -4.62 3.08
N GLU A 52 1.68 -5.80 2.75
CA GLU A 52 0.37 -5.99 2.11
C GLU A 52 -0.74 -5.36 2.95
N VAL A 53 -0.85 -5.78 4.22
CA VAL A 53 -1.86 -5.25 5.15
C VAL A 53 -1.74 -3.74 5.32
N TYR A 54 -0.51 -3.22 5.43
CA TYR A 54 -0.29 -1.77 5.50
C TYR A 54 -0.89 -1.04 4.29
N CYS A 55 -0.59 -1.50 3.07
CA CYS A 55 -1.06 -0.87 1.84
C CYS A 55 -2.59 -0.89 1.70
N GLU A 56 -3.23 -1.99 2.11
CA GLU A 56 -4.69 -2.11 2.10
C GLU A 56 -5.32 -1.17 3.12
N GLU A 57 -4.88 -1.24 4.37
CA GLU A 57 -5.49 -0.51 5.48
C GLU A 57 -5.29 1.00 5.35
N VAL A 58 -4.10 1.46 4.94
CA VAL A 58 -3.86 2.89 4.72
C VAL A 58 -4.79 3.46 3.63
N SER A 59 -5.07 2.65 2.61
CA SER A 59 -5.98 3.03 1.52
C SER A 59 -7.44 3.05 1.98
N ARG A 60 -7.88 2.05 2.75
CA ARG A 60 -9.21 2.00 3.37
C ARG A 60 -9.42 3.19 4.31
N GLU A 61 -8.44 3.50 5.16
CA GLU A 61 -8.49 4.65 6.07
C GLU A 61 -8.61 5.98 5.31
N ALA A 62 -7.79 6.18 4.27
CA ALA A 62 -7.81 7.40 3.47
C ALA A 62 -9.16 7.59 2.76
N ILE A 63 -9.69 6.55 2.09
CA ILE A 63 -11.03 6.60 1.48
C ILE A 63 -12.12 6.79 2.54
N GLY A 64 -12.00 6.12 3.70
CA GLY A 64 -12.88 6.31 4.85
C GLY A 64 -13.02 7.78 5.25
N LYS A 65 -11.90 8.52 5.29
CA LYS A 65 -11.92 9.96 5.58
C LYS A 65 -12.56 10.80 4.48
N LEU A 66 -12.33 10.44 3.22
CA LEU A 66 -12.93 11.14 2.07
C LEU A 66 -14.46 11.00 2.07
N VAL A 67 -14.96 9.79 2.31
CA VAL A 67 -16.39 9.48 2.27
C VAL A 67 -17.13 9.91 3.55
N GLU A 68 -16.48 9.90 4.72
CA GLU A 68 -17.07 10.45 5.95
C GLU A 68 -17.25 11.97 5.89
N SER A 69 -16.46 12.65 5.05
CA SER A 69 -16.54 14.11 4.91
C SER A 69 -17.86 14.56 4.29
N SER A 70 -18.56 15.47 4.97
CA SER A 70 -19.72 16.19 4.43
C SER A 70 -19.33 17.33 3.50
N LYS A 71 -18.06 17.75 3.50
CA LYS A 71 -17.55 18.87 2.69
C LYS A 71 -17.24 18.47 1.25
N VAL A 72 -17.01 17.19 1.01
CA VAL A 72 -16.67 16.66 -0.32
C VAL A 72 -17.94 16.19 -1.01
N SER A 73 -18.19 16.74 -2.19
CA SER A 73 -19.24 16.30 -3.11
C SER A 73 -18.60 15.64 -4.32
N PHE A 74 -19.41 14.94 -5.13
CA PHE A 74 -18.93 14.26 -6.32
C PHE A 74 -18.21 15.20 -7.29
N ASP A 75 -18.74 16.42 -7.47
CA ASP A 75 -18.18 17.42 -8.40
C ASP A 75 -16.83 17.97 -7.95
N HIS A 76 -16.51 17.88 -6.65
CA HIS A 76 -15.20 18.24 -6.11
C HIS A 76 -14.14 17.16 -6.30
N LEU A 77 -14.54 15.94 -6.69
CA LEU A 77 -13.56 14.88 -6.96
C LEU A 77 -12.77 15.19 -8.23
N PRO A 78 -11.50 14.75 -8.32
CA PRO A 78 -10.74 14.79 -9.56
C PRO A 78 -11.49 14.12 -10.70
N ALA A 79 -11.46 14.73 -11.90
CA ALA A 79 -12.22 14.25 -13.06
C ALA A 79 -11.88 12.78 -13.43
N SER A 80 -10.64 12.34 -13.18
CA SER A 80 -10.22 10.95 -13.35
C SER A 80 -10.97 10.00 -12.41
N LEU A 81 -11.12 10.37 -11.14
CA LEU A 81 -11.84 9.58 -10.13
C LEU A 81 -13.35 9.58 -10.41
N GLN A 82 -13.92 10.72 -10.78
CA GLN A 82 -15.34 10.82 -11.19
C GLN A 82 -15.65 9.85 -12.34
N ARG A 83 -14.83 9.86 -13.41
CA ARG A 83 -14.99 8.95 -14.55
C ARG A 83 -14.93 7.48 -14.14
N ARG A 84 -14.03 7.12 -13.21
CA ARG A 84 -13.90 5.74 -12.74
C ARG A 84 -15.12 5.29 -11.96
N ILE A 85 -15.62 6.10 -11.03
CA ILE A 85 -16.86 5.80 -10.30
C ILE A 85 -18.02 5.64 -11.29
N ILE A 86 -18.11 6.51 -12.30
CA ILE A 86 -19.12 6.41 -13.37
C ILE A 86 -18.99 5.11 -14.15
N MET A 87 -17.78 4.74 -14.57
CA MET A 87 -17.53 3.51 -15.31
C MET A 87 -17.83 2.26 -14.48
N TYR A 88 -17.47 2.26 -13.19
CA TYR A 88 -17.77 1.18 -12.26
C TYR A 88 -19.29 1.00 -12.08
N ALA A 89 -20.03 2.11 -12.01
CA ALA A 89 -21.48 2.09 -11.89
C ALA A 89 -22.24 1.86 -13.20
N TYR A 90 -21.58 1.91 -14.36
CA TYR A 90 -22.20 1.78 -15.68
C TYR A 90 -22.97 0.45 -15.86
N PRO A 91 -22.41 -0.73 -15.53
CA PRO A 91 -23.13 -2.00 -15.63
C PRO A 91 -24.35 -2.07 -14.70
N LEU A 92 -24.37 -1.28 -13.63
CA LEU A 92 -25.44 -1.26 -12.63
C LEU A 92 -26.65 -0.41 -13.08
N ASN A 93 -26.52 0.38 -14.16
CA ASN A 93 -27.55 1.31 -14.61
C ASN A 93 -27.78 1.25 -16.13
N LEU A 94 -28.71 0.40 -16.56
CA LEU A 94 -29.07 0.19 -17.98
C LEU A 94 -30.16 1.15 -18.52
N SER A 95 -30.56 2.18 -17.75
CA SER A 95 -31.65 3.09 -18.16
C SER A 95 -31.12 4.32 -18.93
N HIS A 96 -31.62 4.53 -20.15
CA HIS A 96 -31.12 5.51 -21.13
C HIS A 96 -31.59 6.97 -20.95
N GLN A 97 -32.37 7.30 -19.92
CA GLN A 97 -33.10 8.59 -19.89
C GLN A 97 -32.43 9.75 -19.13
N ASP A 98 -31.36 9.51 -18.36
CA ASP A 98 -30.60 10.57 -17.66
C ASP A 98 -29.09 10.35 -17.80
N PRO A 99 -28.26 11.40 -17.78
CA PRO A 99 -26.81 11.27 -17.67
C PRO A 99 -26.45 10.46 -16.42
N LEU A 100 -25.63 9.42 -16.59
CA LEU A 100 -25.24 8.50 -15.53
C LEU A 100 -24.62 9.21 -14.31
N ALA A 101 -23.87 10.29 -14.55
CA ALA A 101 -23.31 11.14 -13.48
C ALA A 101 -24.39 11.75 -12.57
N THR A 102 -25.49 12.26 -13.15
CA THR A 102 -26.62 12.83 -12.42
C THR A 102 -27.34 11.76 -11.60
N LYS A 103 -27.46 10.55 -12.12
CA LYS A 103 -28.04 9.41 -11.39
C LYS A 103 -27.17 8.99 -10.20
N ILE A 104 -25.87 8.88 -10.39
CA ILE A 104 -24.90 8.55 -9.34
C ILE A 104 -24.93 9.59 -8.20
N ALA A 105 -25.01 10.88 -8.56
CA ALA A 105 -25.11 11.97 -7.58
C ALA A 105 -26.43 11.96 -6.80
N LYS A 106 -27.52 11.48 -7.42
CA LYS A 106 -28.86 11.38 -6.81
C LYS A 106 -29.08 10.11 -5.98
N LEU A 107 -28.16 9.14 -6.02
CA LEU A 107 -28.24 7.96 -5.17
C LEU A 107 -28.27 8.40 -3.68
N PRO A 108 -29.22 7.88 -2.87
CA PRO A 108 -29.38 8.28 -1.47
C PRO A 108 -28.07 8.22 -0.68
N GLY A 109 -27.86 9.16 0.25
CA GLY A 109 -26.73 9.13 1.17
C GLY A 109 -25.37 9.39 0.51
N SER A 110 -25.32 10.19 -0.57
CA SER A 110 -24.11 10.41 -1.37
C SER A 110 -23.61 9.12 -2.01
N GLY A 111 -24.43 8.43 -2.82
CA GLY A 111 -24.16 7.07 -3.30
C GLY A 111 -22.87 6.85 -4.10
N TRP A 112 -22.24 7.91 -4.63
CA TRP A 112 -20.86 7.82 -5.14
C TRP A 112 -19.86 7.34 -4.08
N LYS A 113 -20.11 7.62 -2.80
CA LYS A 113 -19.28 7.20 -1.66
C LYS A 113 -19.37 5.70 -1.41
N ALA A 114 -20.57 5.13 -1.51
CA ALA A 114 -20.77 3.69 -1.41
C ALA A 114 -20.06 2.99 -2.57
N LEU A 115 -20.28 3.48 -3.80
CA LEU A 115 -19.59 3.00 -4.99
C LEU A 115 -18.07 3.09 -4.87
N LEU A 116 -17.53 4.18 -4.30
CA LEU A 116 -16.09 4.32 -4.10
C LEU A 116 -15.52 3.30 -3.10
N LYS A 117 -16.25 3.00 -2.03
CA LYS A 117 -15.86 1.94 -1.07
C LYS A 117 -15.89 0.57 -1.72
N GLU A 118 -16.99 0.22 -2.38
CA GLU A 118 -17.16 -1.06 -3.09
C GLU A 118 -16.08 -1.25 -4.15
N MET A 119 -15.84 -0.22 -4.96
CA MET A 119 -14.79 -0.22 -5.99
C MET A 119 -13.41 -0.45 -5.38
N LEU A 120 -13.09 0.15 -4.21
CA LEU A 120 -11.85 -0.10 -3.48
C LEU A 120 -11.80 -1.54 -2.97
N ASP A 121 -12.84 -2.02 -2.31
CA ASP A 121 -12.87 -3.37 -1.72
C ASP A 121 -12.72 -4.46 -2.80
N ASP A 122 -13.37 -4.30 -3.96
CA ASP A 122 -13.18 -5.17 -5.13
C ASP A 122 -11.73 -5.14 -5.65
N TYR A 123 -11.09 -3.96 -5.60
CA TYR A 123 -9.67 -3.86 -5.95
C TYR A 123 -8.80 -4.58 -4.93
N LEU A 124 -9.07 -4.41 -3.63
CA LEU A 124 -8.27 -5.01 -2.57
C LEU A 124 -8.43 -6.54 -2.48
N HIS A 125 -9.59 -7.10 -2.88
CA HIS A 125 -9.86 -8.54 -2.81
C HIS A 125 -8.78 -9.43 -3.45
N ASP A 126 -8.17 -8.99 -4.56
CA ASP A 126 -7.07 -9.72 -5.22
C ASP A 126 -5.72 -9.02 -5.12
N PHE A 127 -5.57 -8.08 -4.19
CA PHE A 127 -4.35 -7.29 -4.02
C PHE A 127 -3.26 -8.07 -3.26
N ASN A 128 -2.86 -9.21 -3.80
CA ASN A 128 -1.96 -10.16 -3.15
C ASN A 128 -0.46 -9.91 -3.43
N THR A 129 -0.10 -8.83 -4.13
CA THR A 129 1.30 -8.54 -4.53
C THR A 129 1.54 -7.04 -4.81
N PRO A 130 1.71 -6.20 -3.77
CA PRO A 130 1.92 -4.74 -3.88
C PRO A 130 3.31 -4.37 -4.43
N LYS A 131 3.60 -4.74 -5.68
CA LYS A 131 4.81 -4.31 -6.40
C LYS A 131 4.70 -2.87 -6.89
N PHE A 132 5.85 -2.22 -7.08
CA PHE A 132 5.99 -0.90 -7.69
C PHE A 132 6.09 -0.97 -9.22
N SER A 133 6.85 -1.94 -9.74
CA SER A 133 6.93 -2.15 -11.19
C SER A 133 5.63 -2.74 -11.75
N ARG A 134 5.27 -2.28 -12.96
CA ARG A 134 4.16 -2.85 -13.72
C ARG A 134 4.50 -4.28 -14.13
N GLY A 135 3.82 -5.25 -13.52
CA GLY A 135 3.70 -6.62 -14.01
C GLY A 135 2.29 -6.90 -14.54
N LYS A 136 1.95 -8.18 -14.75
CA LYS A 136 0.55 -8.61 -14.89
C LYS A 136 -0.09 -8.58 -13.50
N GLY A 137 -0.92 -7.58 -13.21
CA GLY A 137 -1.67 -7.52 -11.96
C GLY A 137 -1.85 -6.11 -11.39
N LYS A 138 -2.59 -6.05 -10.28
CA LYS A 138 -2.82 -4.86 -9.45
C LYS A 138 -1.47 -4.38 -8.86
N ASN A 139 -1.25 -3.07 -8.76
CA ASN A 139 0.01 -2.52 -8.23
C ASN A 139 -0.23 -1.28 -7.38
N LEU A 140 0.80 -0.87 -6.62
CA LEU A 140 0.64 0.20 -5.64
C LEU A 140 0.37 1.56 -6.29
N LYS A 141 0.90 1.81 -7.49
CA LYS A 141 0.65 3.06 -8.22
C LYS A 141 -0.81 3.20 -8.62
N GLU A 142 -1.43 2.10 -9.03
CA GLU A 142 -2.85 2.07 -9.33
C GLU A 142 -3.70 2.22 -8.06
N LEU A 143 -3.34 1.55 -6.97
CA LEU A 143 -4.04 1.70 -5.69
C LEU A 143 -4.02 3.16 -5.22
N LEU A 144 -2.82 3.75 -5.08
CA LEU A 144 -2.65 5.10 -4.55
C LEU A 144 -3.06 6.18 -5.55
N GLY A 145 -2.87 5.96 -6.85
CA GLY A 145 -3.19 6.96 -7.88
C GLY A 145 -4.65 6.94 -8.32
N PHE A 146 -5.23 5.75 -8.53
CA PHE A 146 -6.55 5.64 -9.15
C PHE A 146 -7.70 5.66 -8.17
N TYR A 147 -7.52 5.08 -6.99
CA TYR A 147 -8.61 4.96 -6.02
C TYR A 147 -8.68 6.17 -5.09
N LEU A 148 -7.54 6.71 -4.68
CA LEU A 148 -7.49 7.91 -3.84
C LEU A 148 -7.67 9.22 -4.63
N GLY A 149 -7.53 9.18 -5.96
CA GLY A 149 -7.68 10.33 -6.86
C GLY A 149 -6.53 11.35 -6.78
N ILE A 150 -5.41 10.98 -6.18
CA ILE A 150 -4.28 11.87 -5.92
C ILE A 150 -3.07 11.45 -6.76
N ASP A 151 -2.29 12.40 -7.26
CA ASP A 151 -1.04 12.09 -7.97
C ASP A 151 0.11 11.88 -6.98
N VAL A 152 -0.02 10.84 -6.16
CA VAL A 152 1.06 10.40 -5.26
C VAL A 152 2.15 9.69 -6.05
N VAL A 153 1.83 9.18 -7.23
CA VAL A 153 2.71 8.29 -8.00
C VAL A 153 3.98 8.99 -8.47
N THR A 154 3.85 10.20 -9.02
CA THR A 154 5.01 10.94 -9.54
C THR A 154 6.02 11.26 -8.44
N GLU A 155 5.53 11.62 -7.25
CA GLU A 155 6.39 12.00 -6.13
C GLU A 155 6.87 10.81 -5.31
N LEU A 156 6.03 9.78 -5.16
CA LEU A 156 6.45 8.51 -4.61
C LEU A 156 7.54 7.89 -5.48
N ASP A 157 7.45 8.03 -6.81
CA ASP A 157 8.53 7.63 -7.73
C ASP A 157 9.83 8.40 -7.48
N ALA A 158 9.78 9.69 -7.12
CA ALA A 158 10.97 10.46 -6.77
C ALA A 158 11.62 9.90 -5.49
N VAL A 159 10.83 9.73 -4.41
CA VAL A 159 11.29 9.14 -3.14
C VAL A 159 11.84 7.73 -3.35
N ILE A 160 11.18 6.95 -4.19
CA ILE A 160 11.57 5.58 -4.50
C ILE A 160 12.88 5.51 -5.30
N ARG A 161 13.09 6.42 -6.25
CA ARG A 161 14.28 6.46 -7.10
C ARG A 161 15.52 6.85 -6.30
N GLU A 162 15.38 7.81 -5.39
CA GLU A 162 16.48 8.31 -4.57
C GLU A 162 17.07 7.20 -3.68
N ILE A 163 16.25 6.25 -3.24
CA ILE A 163 16.62 5.25 -2.23
C ILE A 163 16.72 3.82 -2.84
N ASP A 164 16.59 3.68 -4.17
CA ASP A 164 16.45 2.39 -4.90
C ASP A 164 15.44 1.43 -4.21
N CYS A 165 14.40 2.00 -3.61
CA CYS A 165 13.45 1.27 -2.76
C CYS A 165 12.55 0.34 -3.58
N ALA A 166 12.15 0.75 -4.79
CA ALA A 166 11.22 -0.03 -5.61
C ALA A 166 11.81 -1.37 -6.03
N LYS A 167 13.04 -1.38 -6.54
CA LYS A 167 13.70 -2.63 -6.94
C LYS A 167 13.88 -3.55 -5.74
N GLY A 168 14.21 -2.99 -4.58
CA GLY A 168 14.29 -3.72 -3.32
C GLY A 168 12.97 -4.40 -2.94
N ILE A 169 11.87 -3.64 -2.87
CA ILE A 169 10.56 -4.18 -2.49
C ILE A 169 10.01 -5.14 -3.57
N ASP A 170 10.22 -4.86 -4.85
CA ASP A 170 9.83 -5.77 -5.93
C ASP A 170 10.60 -7.09 -5.88
N ARG A 171 11.91 -7.03 -5.58
CA ARG A 171 12.71 -8.24 -5.34
C ARG A 171 12.18 -8.99 -4.13
N LEU A 172 11.91 -8.31 -3.01
CA LEU A 172 11.34 -8.90 -1.79
C LEU A 172 10.05 -9.69 -2.09
N ILE A 173 9.10 -9.08 -2.82
CA ILE A 173 7.83 -9.72 -3.20
C ILE A 173 8.08 -10.88 -4.17
N SER A 174 9.05 -10.77 -5.07
CA SER A 174 9.41 -11.85 -6.00
C SER A 174 10.00 -13.05 -5.26
N ILE A 175 10.87 -12.81 -4.27
CA ILE A 175 11.42 -13.85 -3.40
C ILE A 175 10.30 -14.55 -2.61
N ARG A 176 9.33 -13.79 -2.07
CA ARG A 176 8.14 -14.36 -1.42
C ARG A 176 7.39 -15.32 -2.35
N GLY A 177 7.19 -14.93 -3.61
CA GLY A 177 6.58 -15.80 -4.62
C GLY A 177 7.37 -17.09 -4.82
N ALA A 178 8.69 -17.02 -4.95
CA ALA A 178 9.55 -18.19 -5.10
C ALA A 178 9.47 -19.13 -3.89
N ILE A 179 9.53 -18.58 -2.66
CA ILE A 179 9.41 -19.34 -1.41
C ILE A 179 8.04 -20.02 -1.32
N ALA A 180 6.96 -19.33 -1.65
CA ALA A 180 5.61 -19.91 -1.61
C ALA A 180 5.44 -21.10 -2.58
N HIS A 181 6.11 -21.05 -3.73
CA HIS A 181 6.03 -22.13 -4.73
C HIS A 181 7.01 -23.29 -4.48
N LYS A 182 8.21 -23.03 -3.97
CA LYS A 182 9.31 -24.01 -3.88
C LYS A 182 9.73 -24.35 -2.44
N GLY A 183 9.20 -23.64 -1.44
CA GLY A 183 9.61 -23.74 -0.04
C GLY A 183 10.94 -23.04 0.30
N MET A 184 11.68 -22.56 -0.71
CA MET A 184 12.95 -21.84 -0.55
C MET A 184 13.19 -20.91 -1.75
N PRO A 185 14.00 -19.83 -1.60
CA PRO A 185 14.40 -19.01 -2.73
C PRO A 185 15.38 -19.76 -3.64
N ASP A 186 15.47 -19.32 -4.90
CA ASP A 186 16.53 -19.76 -5.81
C ASP A 186 17.91 -19.32 -5.29
N GLU A 187 18.98 -19.98 -5.72
CA GLU A 187 20.32 -19.74 -5.17
C GLU A 187 20.80 -18.29 -5.34
N GLN A 188 20.50 -17.67 -6.48
CA GLN A 188 20.77 -16.25 -6.75
C GLN A 188 19.94 -15.28 -5.89
N ASP A 189 18.87 -15.79 -5.26
CA ASP A 189 17.89 -15.04 -4.50
C ASP A 189 17.99 -15.29 -3.00
N ARG A 190 19.01 -16.04 -2.57
CA ARG A 190 19.39 -16.11 -1.15
C ARG A 190 19.79 -14.72 -0.67
N PHE A 191 19.50 -14.48 0.61
CA PHE A 191 19.75 -13.21 1.25
C PHE A 191 20.30 -13.42 2.67
N SER A 192 21.05 -12.43 3.13
CA SER A 192 21.66 -12.33 4.46
C SER A 192 20.73 -11.63 5.46
N SER A 193 21.07 -11.69 6.75
CA SER A 193 20.42 -10.89 7.78
C SER A 193 20.54 -9.38 7.50
N ALA A 194 21.71 -8.94 7.02
CA ALA A 194 21.95 -7.55 6.62
C ALA A 194 21.02 -7.11 5.48
N GLU A 195 20.86 -7.94 4.45
CA GLU A 195 19.89 -7.66 3.37
C GLU A 195 18.44 -7.64 3.89
N MET A 196 18.10 -8.53 4.83
CA MET A 196 16.77 -8.53 5.46
C MET A 196 16.50 -7.22 6.23
N ARG A 197 17.49 -6.68 6.95
CA ARG A 197 17.38 -5.35 7.60
C ARG A 197 17.21 -4.24 6.57
N GLN A 198 17.92 -4.31 5.45
CA GLN A 198 17.76 -3.35 4.36
C GLN A 198 16.34 -3.40 3.79
N TYR A 199 15.76 -4.59 3.61
CA TYR A 199 14.37 -4.72 3.19
C TYR A 199 13.39 -4.09 4.18
N LEU A 200 13.54 -4.38 5.48
CA LEU A 200 12.71 -3.77 6.52
C LEU A 200 12.79 -2.23 6.47
N ASN A 201 14.01 -1.68 6.41
CA ASN A 201 14.22 -0.23 6.36
C ASN A 201 13.60 0.40 5.11
N ARG A 202 13.69 -0.26 3.95
CA ARG A 202 13.05 0.21 2.71
C ARG A 202 11.54 0.26 2.85
N VAL A 203 10.92 -0.80 3.39
CA VAL A 203 9.46 -0.84 3.61
C VAL A 203 9.04 0.27 4.58
N LEU A 204 9.73 0.44 5.71
CA LEU A 204 9.47 1.53 6.67
C LEU A 204 9.53 2.92 6.04
N LYS A 205 10.61 3.22 5.31
CA LYS A 205 10.78 4.52 4.63
C LYS A 205 9.67 4.78 3.62
N VAL A 206 9.32 3.78 2.83
CA VAL A 206 8.27 3.87 1.82
C VAL A 206 6.90 4.04 2.46
N SER A 207 6.58 3.29 3.52
CA SER A 207 5.34 3.49 4.28
C SER A 207 5.26 4.92 4.84
N ALA A 208 6.33 5.44 5.43
CA ALA A 208 6.35 6.82 5.93
C ALA A 208 6.17 7.86 4.80
N ALA A 209 6.75 7.61 3.62
CA ALA A 209 6.54 8.43 2.44
C ALA A 209 5.08 8.43 1.98
N ILE A 210 4.43 7.27 1.96
CA ILE A 210 3.02 7.13 1.60
C ILE A 210 2.15 7.93 2.57
N GLU A 211 2.38 7.82 3.89
CA GLU A 211 1.67 8.61 4.90
C GLU A 211 1.76 10.12 4.59
N TYR A 212 2.99 10.61 4.38
CA TYR A 212 3.24 12.01 4.13
C TYR A 212 2.57 12.50 2.84
N LEU A 213 2.75 11.77 1.74
CA LEU A 213 2.23 12.15 0.43
C LEU A 213 0.70 12.12 0.42
N VAL A 214 0.08 11.08 0.96
CA VAL A 214 -1.39 10.99 1.03
C VAL A 214 -1.94 12.11 1.92
N HIS A 215 -1.32 12.41 3.06
CA HIS A 215 -1.73 13.53 3.92
C HIS A 215 -1.66 14.86 3.16
N ARG A 216 -0.54 15.14 2.49
CA ARG A 216 -0.32 16.40 1.77
C ARG A 216 -1.32 16.56 0.62
N GLU A 217 -1.49 15.52 -0.19
CA GLU A 217 -2.41 15.57 -1.34
C GLU A 217 -3.87 15.67 -0.89
N PHE A 218 -4.28 14.96 0.16
CA PHE A 218 -5.65 15.11 0.69
C PHE A 218 -5.92 16.52 1.18
N ARG A 219 -4.92 17.16 1.81
CA ARG A 219 -5.04 18.53 2.28
C ARG A 219 -5.14 19.51 1.11
N SER A 220 -4.36 19.29 0.07
CA SER A 220 -4.34 20.11 -1.15
C SER A 220 -5.64 19.98 -1.95
N VAL A 221 -6.05 18.75 -2.26
CA VAL A 221 -7.16 18.44 -3.17
C VAL A 221 -8.52 18.57 -2.47
N TYR A 222 -8.65 18.06 -1.25
CA TYR A 222 -9.94 17.96 -0.56
C TYR A 222 -10.07 18.90 0.63
N GLY A 223 -9.01 19.61 1.03
CA GLY A 223 -8.99 20.38 2.27
C GLY A 223 -9.14 19.51 3.52
N LEU A 224 -8.76 18.23 3.43
CA LEU A 224 -8.89 17.24 4.49
C LEU A 224 -7.53 16.80 5.01
N THR A 225 -7.45 16.49 6.30
CA THR A 225 -6.27 15.85 6.90
C THR A 225 -6.67 14.44 7.32
N PRO A 226 -6.34 13.40 6.52
CA PRO A 226 -6.78 12.04 6.81
C PRO A 226 -6.20 11.54 8.15
N TRP A 227 -5.00 12.00 8.46
CA TRP A 227 -4.27 11.73 9.69
C TRP A 227 -3.58 13.00 10.17
N ASN A 228 -3.19 13.06 11.46
CA ASN A 228 -2.41 14.18 12.01
C ASN A 228 -0.93 13.80 12.02
N ILE A 229 -0.20 14.11 10.95
CA ILE A 229 1.24 13.84 10.86
C ILE A 229 1.99 15.02 11.47
N ILE A 230 2.69 14.78 12.59
CA ILE A 230 3.45 15.80 13.34
C ILE A 230 4.92 15.85 12.88
N VAL A 231 5.39 14.84 12.15
CA VAL A 231 6.80 14.67 11.80
C VAL A 231 6.92 14.43 10.29
N VAL A 232 7.67 15.30 9.60
CA VAL A 232 8.19 15.02 8.26
C VAL A 232 9.40 14.11 8.48
N PRO A 233 9.43 12.88 7.94
CA PRO A 233 10.65 12.09 7.99
C PRO A 233 11.75 12.85 7.25
N ASP A 234 12.91 13.06 7.87
CA ASP A 234 14.11 13.39 7.13
C ASP A 234 14.41 12.18 6.21
N PHE A 235 14.30 12.38 4.90
CA PHE A 235 14.42 11.32 3.89
C PHE A 235 15.88 10.91 3.64
#